data_AF-A0A940CAL8-F1
#
_entry.id   AF-A0A940CAL8-F1
#
_cell.length_a   1.000
_cell.length_b   1.000
_cell.length_c   1.000
_cell.angle_alpha   90.00
_cell.angle_beta   90.00
_cell.angle_gamma   90.00
#
_symmetry.space_group_name_H-M   'P 1'
#
loop_
_entity.id
_entity.type
_entity.pdbx_description
1 polymer ?
#
loop_
_entity_poly.entity_id
_entity_poly.type
_entity_poly.pdbx_seq_one_letter_code
_entity_poly.pdbx_strand_id
1 'polypeptide(L)' 'YKNEDTKDLSIRKWICPKCNNEHDRDINAAINIRNEGMRYLSI' A
#
# COMPACT_ATOMS: atom_id res chain seq x y z
N TYR A 1 1.97 -6.77 9.21
CA TYR A 1 3.08 -5.91 9.63
C TYR A 1 2.75 -4.52 9.15
N LYS A 2 2.87 -3.50 9.99
CA LYS A 2 2.66 -2.11 9.56
C LYS A 2 4.05 -1.48 9.52
N ASN A 3 4.50 -1.10 8.33
CA ASN A 3 5.77 -0.42 8.15
C ASN A 3 5.57 1.06 8.51
N GLU A 4 6.19 1.54 9.60
CA GLU A 4 6.08 2.95 10.02
C GLU A 4 6.81 3.91 9.06
N ASP A 5 7.82 3.41 8.36
CA ASP A 5 8.64 4.17 7.42
C ASP A 5 7.88 4.51 6.13
N THR A 6 6.69 3.92 5.92
CA THR A 6 5.80 4.28 4.78
C THR A 6 5.31 5.73 4.81
N LYS A 7 5.50 6.44 5.92
CA LYS A 7 5.26 7.88 6.03
C LYS A 7 6.34 8.71 5.33
N ASP A 8 7.55 8.18 5.19
CA ASP A 8 8.59 8.80 4.38
C ASP A 8 8.28 8.55 2.90
N LEU A 9 8.01 9.63 2.16
CA LEU A 9 7.66 9.55 0.74
C LEU A 9 8.82 9.06 -0.12
N SER A 10 10.07 9.14 0.35
CA SER A 10 11.25 8.60 -0.33
C SER A 10 11.24 7.06 -0.36
N ILE A 11 10.54 6.42 0.57
CA ILE A 11 10.45 4.97 0.65
C ILE A 11 9.33 4.51 -0.28
N ARG A 12 9.74 3.91 -1.40
CA ARG A 12 8.84 3.39 -2.44
C ARG A 12 8.67 1.88 -2.33
N LYS A 13 9.75 1.17 -2.02
CA LYS A 13 9.80 -0.28 -1.91
C LYS A 13 10.43 -0.70 -0.60
N TRP A 14 9.95 -1.79 -0.03
CA TRP A 14 10.54 -2.37 1.17
C TRP A 14 10.29 -3.88 1.23
N ILE A 15 11.19 -4.62 1.89
CA ILE A 15 10.97 -6.02 2.22
C ILE A 15 10.19 -6.11 3.52
N CYS A 16 9.07 -6.82 3.52
CA CYS A 16 8.32 -7.06 4.75
C CYS A 16 9.05 -8.10 5.61
N PRO A 17 9.43 -7.79 6.86
CA PRO A 17 10.15 -8.73 7.73
C PRO A 17 9.28 -9.92 8.18
N LYS A 18 7.96 -9.88 7.96
CA LYS A 18 7.06 -10.97 8.33
C LYS A 18 6.81 -11.99 7.22
N CYS A 19 6.72 -11.54 5.98
CA CYS A 19 6.44 -12.44 4.84
C CYS A 19 7.59 -12.51 3.83
N ASN A 20 8.66 -11.74 4.05
CA ASN A 20 9.87 -11.68 3.23
C ASN A 20 9.63 -11.29 1.75
N ASN A 21 8.46 -10.73 1.44
CA ASN A 21 8.11 -10.23 0.11
C ASN A 21 8.47 -8.75 -0.02
N GLU A 22 8.83 -8.33 -1.24
CA GLU A 22 8.91 -6.92 -1.60
C GLU A 22 7.50 -6.34 -1.73
N HIS A 23 7.28 -5.20 -1.10
CA HIS A 23 6.08 -4.40 -1.26
C HIS A 23 6.42 -3.08 -1.94
N ASP A 24 5.46 -2.58 -2.72
CA ASP A 24 5.52 -1.28 -3.38
C ASP A 24 4.39 -0.38 -2.85
N ARG A 25 4.77 0.82 -2.40
CA ARG A 25 3.84 1.83 -1.85
C ARG A 25 2.83 2.29 -2.89
N ASP A 26 3.23 2.44 -4.14
CA ASP A 26 2.39 2.98 -5.22
C ASP A 26 1.34 1.96 -5.64
N ILE A 27 1.69 0.66 -5.65
CA ILE A 27 0.73 -0.43 -5.87
C ILE A 27 -0.33 -0.43 -4.78
N ASN A 28 0.07 -0.31 -3.51
CA ASN A 28 -0.88 -0.26 -2.40
C ASN A 28 -1.79 0.97 -2.47
N ALA A 29 -1.25 2.12 -2.85
CA ALA A 29 -2.04 3.33 -3.07
C ALA A 29 -3.07 3.14 -4.19
N ALA A 30 -2.68 2.54 -5.32
CA ALA A 30 -3.57 2.25 -6.42
C ALA A 30 -4.72 1.30 -6.03
N ILE A 31 -4.41 0.25 -5.25
CA ILE A 31 -5.41 -0.68 -4.71
C ILE A 31 -6.40 0.07 -3.79
N ASN A 32 -5.90 0.92 -2.89
CA ASN A 32 -6.75 1.68 -1.98
C ASN A 32 -7.70 2.63 -2.75
N ILE A 33 -7.19 3.36 -3.74
CA ILE A 33 -8.00 4.25 -4.58
C ILE A 33 -9.07 3.47 -5.33
N ARG A 34 -8.70 2.33 -5.95
CA ARG A 34 -9.65 1.45 -6.65
C ARG A 34 -10.77 1.00 -5.71
N ASN A 35 -10.43 0.51 -4.51
CA ASN A 35 -11.41 -0.01 -3.56
C ASN A 35 -12.37 1.08 -3.08
N GLU A 36 -11.87 2.30 -2.80
CA GLU A 36 -12.73 3.43 -2.47
C GLU A 36 -13.66 3.80 -3.65
N GLY A 37 -13.15 3.81 -4.88
CA GLY A 37 -13.97 4.01 -6.07
C GLY A 37 -15.10 2.97 -6.19
N MET A 38 -14.78 1.69 -5.98
CA MET A 38 -15.79 0.62 -5.97
C MET A 38 -16.83 0.82 -4.86
N ARG A 39 -16.41 1.25 -3.66
CA ARG A 39 -17.31 1.54 -2.53
C ARG A 39 -18.30 2.64 -2.85
N TYR A 40 -17.88 3.68 -3.57
CA TYR A 40 -18.77 4.75 -4.04
C TYR A 40 -19.75 4.28 -5.13
N LEU A 41 -19.35 3.33 -5.97
CA LEU A 41 -20.20 2.78 -7.03
C LEU A 41 -21.21 1.75 -6.53
N SER A 42 -20.93 1.09 -5.41
CA SER A 42 -21.82 0.09 -4.79
C SER A 42 -22.95 0.69 -3.94
N ILE A 43 -23.35 1.94 -4.21
CA ILE A 43 -24.51 2.62 -3.59
C ILE A 43 -25.80 2.19 -4.28
#